data_AF-A0A094CCG2-F1
#
_entry.id   AF-A0A094CCG2-F1
#
_cell.length_a   1.000
_cell.length_b   1.000
_cell.length_c   1.000
_cell.angle_alpha   90.00
_cell.angle_beta   90.00
_cell.angle_gamma   90.00
#
_symmetry.space_group_name_H-M   'P 1'
#
loop_
_entity.id
_entity.type
_entity.pdbx_description
1 polymer ?
#
loop_
_entity_poly.entity_id
_entity_poly.type
_entity_poly.pdbx_seq_one_letter_code
_entity_poly.pdbx_strand_id
1 'polypeptide(L)'
;DRNQPLGAPYLADPDSSDDLHVGDFYPPHSTLPDLRDFYTSLQSTRGTRTALIDRLLTGDYRHGLTLYQLAMADTLILQTHPTSQKWSAYALTPSHSSAPPIPRFHPSTFLKALQRALPPDIKAHYNLDRPPGLPLLLLRVMLLDTPYATTPTLAGAKVVYVAFPDASPHIFLSAGSSQPSTTTTTTKENTARDLRRTLIACLPTALSRPRARYTLASTNLSARSLEAMIALRGGGRTGTAQGGWGGYALSGKRAGDTPLEAVAPVLREVVGAANKNACGEARKLVERERDGKGDGESGGQRGNGETTASGRRSAVWGRTECPTRDGGCED
;
A
#
# COMPACT_ATOMS: atom_id res chain seq x y z
N ASP A 1 -7.70 8.77 -16.60
CA ASP A 1 -7.22 8.98 -17.99
C ASP A 1 -5.95 8.19 -18.36
N ARG A 2 -4.89 8.09 -17.54
CA ARG A 2 -3.64 7.39 -17.92
C ARG A 2 -3.82 5.94 -18.43
N ASN A 3 -4.77 5.19 -17.87
CA ASN A 3 -4.99 3.76 -18.19
C ASN A 3 -6.06 3.55 -19.28
N GLN A 4 -6.71 4.62 -19.73
CA GLN A 4 -7.79 4.59 -20.72
C GLN A 4 -7.40 3.95 -22.07
N PRO A 5 -6.23 4.21 -22.67
CA PRO A 5 -5.88 3.58 -23.95
C PRO A 5 -5.65 2.06 -23.84
N LEU A 6 -5.31 1.56 -22.65
CA LEU A 6 -5.01 0.13 -22.42
C LEU A 6 -6.23 -0.70 -22.01
N GLY A 7 -7.37 -0.04 -21.84
CA GLY A 7 -8.59 -0.67 -21.36
C GLY A 7 -9.84 0.09 -21.80
N ALA A 8 -9.84 0.59 -23.03
CA ALA A 8 -10.97 1.31 -23.60
C ALA A 8 -12.19 0.37 -23.72
N PRO A 9 -13.39 0.81 -23.30
CA PRO A 9 -14.62 0.09 -23.57
C PRO A 9 -14.94 0.11 -25.07
N TYR A 10 -15.79 -0.81 -25.49
CA TYR A 10 -16.38 -0.79 -26.80
C TYR A 10 -17.35 0.39 -26.91
N LEU A 11 -17.09 1.29 -27.87
CA LEU A 11 -17.92 2.44 -28.18
C LEU A 11 -18.51 2.27 -29.58
N ALA A 12 -19.69 2.86 -29.81
CA ALA A 12 -20.31 2.87 -31.12
C ALA A 12 -19.42 3.66 -32.09
N ASP A 13 -19.21 3.10 -33.28
CA ASP A 13 -18.48 3.79 -34.34
C ASP A 13 -19.46 4.76 -35.03
N PRO A 14 -19.17 6.08 -35.09
CA PRO A 14 -20.05 7.05 -35.73
C PRO A 14 -20.31 6.76 -37.22
N ASP A 15 -19.44 5.99 -37.88
CA ASP A 15 -19.56 5.64 -39.30
C ASP A 15 -20.24 4.26 -39.51
N SER A 16 -20.60 3.57 -38.43
CA SER A 16 -21.32 2.30 -38.51
C SER A 16 -22.81 2.53 -38.78
N SER A 17 -23.39 1.77 -39.71
CA SER A 17 -24.83 1.82 -39.97
C SER A 17 -25.60 1.47 -38.70
N ASP A 18 -26.54 2.34 -38.28
CA ASP A 18 -27.35 2.18 -37.06
C ASP A 18 -27.96 0.77 -36.91
N ASP A 19 -28.23 0.09 -38.02
CA ASP A 19 -28.75 -1.28 -38.10
C ASP A 19 -27.86 -2.35 -37.42
N LEU A 20 -26.57 -2.11 -37.22
CA LEU A 20 -25.64 -3.10 -36.62
C LEU A 20 -25.90 -3.36 -35.13
N HIS A 21 -26.58 -2.44 -34.45
CA HIS A 21 -26.90 -2.54 -33.02
C HIS A 21 -28.40 -2.59 -32.74
N VAL A 22 -29.25 -2.65 -33.79
CA VAL A 22 -30.70 -2.80 -33.68
C VAL A 22 -31.02 -4.22 -33.21
N GLY A 23 -31.09 -4.39 -31.89
CA GLY A 23 -31.37 -5.68 -31.24
C GLY A 23 -30.36 -6.07 -30.15
N ASP A 24 -29.29 -5.30 -29.98
CA ASP A 24 -28.35 -5.51 -28.87
C ASP A 24 -29.05 -5.21 -27.54
N PHE A 25 -29.00 -6.17 -26.60
CA PHE A 25 -29.58 -6.00 -25.27
C PHE A 25 -28.90 -4.86 -24.47
N TYR A 26 -27.62 -4.62 -24.75
CA TYR A 26 -26.84 -3.51 -24.21
C TYR A 26 -26.22 -2.71 -25.36
N PRO A 27 -26.92 -1.68 -25.88
CA PRO A 27 -26.39 -0.88 -26.96
C PRO A 27 -25.15 -0.10 -26.50
N PRO A 28 -24.10 -0.04 -27.33
CA PRO A 28 -22.89 0.70 -27.01
C PRO A 28 -23.15 2.21 -26.99
N HIS A 29 -22.46 2.93 -26.11
CA HIS A 29 -22.49 4.39 -26.10
C HIS A 29 -21.56 4.96 -27.17
N SER A 30 -21.92 6.13 -27.71
CA SER A 30 -21.13 6.83 -28.74
C SER A 30 -19.88 7.49 -28.15
N THR A 31 -19.93 7.97 -26.91
CA THR A 31 -18.81 8.63 -26.26
C THR A 31 -18.53 8.08 -24.86
N LEU A 32 -17.27 8.24 -24.44
CA LEU A 32 -16.82 7.79 -23.13
C LEU A 32 -17.37 8.64 -21.96
N PRO A 33 -17.54 9.97 -22.08
CA PRO A 33 -18.26 10.75 -21.08
C PRO A 33 -19.70 10.27 -20.84
N ASP A 34 -20.45 9.99 -21.90
CA ASP A 34 -21.84 9.52 -21.77
C ASP A 34 -21.91 8.19 -21.02
N LEU A 35 -20.98 7.29 -21.30
CA LEU A 35 -20.85 6.02 -20.57
C LEU A 35 -20.53 6.24 -19.08
N ARG A 36 -19.66 7.20 -18.76
CA ARG A 36 -19.32 7.55 -17.36
C ARG A 36 -20.53 8.10 -16.62
N ASP A 37 -21.28 8.99 -17.24
CA ASP A 37 -22.49 9.58 -16.65
C ASP A 37 -23.57 8.51 -16.43
N PHE A 38 -23.71 7.59 -17.38
CA PHE A 38 -24.57 6.43 -17.24
C PHE A 38 -24.21 5.59 -16.00
N TYR A 39 -22.95 5.18 -15.85
CA TYR A 39 -22.53 4.41 -14.66
C TYR A 39 -22.66 5.19 -13.36
N THR A 40 -22.46 6.51 -13.39
CA THR A 40 -22.65 7.38 -12.22
C THR A 40 -24.12 7.43 -11.81
N SER A 41 -25.04 7.51 -12.79
CA SER A 41 -26.49 7.44 -12.54
C SER A 41 -26.95 6.07 -12.03
N LEU A 42 -26.30 4.99 -12.47
CA LEU A 42 -26.53 3.64 -11.94
C LEU A 42 -25.97 3.43 -10.54
N GLN A 43 -25.04 4.26 -10.09
CA GLN A 43 -24.58 4.19 -8.70
C GLN A 43 -25.61 4.79 -7.75
N SER A 44 -26.38 5.81 -8.19
CA SER A 44 -27.44 6.44 -7.39
C SER A 44 -28.73 5.62 -7.40
N THR A 45 -29.07 5.00 -8.52
CA THR A 45 -30.16 4.03 -8.62
C THR A 45 -29.63 2.66 -8.20
N ARG A 46 -29.91 2.20 -6.97
CA ARG A 46 -29.47 0.90 -6.39
C ARG A 46 -29.78 -0.33 -7.29
N GLY A 47 -29.04 -0.49 -8.37
CA GLY A 47 -29.11 -1.65 -9.25
C GLY A 47 -28.52 -2.89 -8.59
N THR A 48 -28.90 -4.07 -9.06
CA THR A 48 -28.28 -5.32 -8.60
C THR A 48 -26.87 -5.43 -9.16
N ARG A 49 -25.90 -5.81 -8.32
CA ARG A 49 -24.49 -6.02 -8.73
C ARG A 49 -24.37 -6.93 -9.97
N THR A 50 -25.24 -7.93 -10.07
CA THR A 50 -25.26 -8.88 -11.18
C THR A 50 -25.61 -8.22 -12.52
N ALA A 51 -26.60 -7.32 -12.55
CA ALA A 51 -26.98 -6.61 -13.77
C ALA A 51 -25.87 -5.68 -14.27
N LEU A 52 -25.11 -5.07 -13.35
CA LEU A 52 -23.94 -4.26 -13.69
C LEU A 52 -22.83 -5.10 -14.31
N ILE A 53 -22.55 -6.27 -13.72
CA ILE A 53 -21.51 -7.18 -14.24
C ILE A 53 -21.92 -7.72 -15.61
N ASP A 54 -23.19 -8.09 -15.78
CA ASP A 54 -23.70 -8.58 -17.06
C ASP A 54 -23.60 -7.51 -18.14
N ARG A 55 -24.05 -6.28 -17.87
CA ARG A 55 -23.86 -5.14 -18.79
C ARG A 55 -22.40 -4.92 -19.14
N LEU A 56 -21.53 -4.91 -18.12
CA LEU A 56 -20.10 -4.66 -18.31
C LEU A 56 -19.47 -5.69 -19.24
N LEU A 57 -19.76 -6.98 -19.02
CA LEU A 57 -19.14 -8.07 -19.76
C LEU A 57 -19.77 -8.29 -21.14
N THR A 58 -21.10 -8.20 -21.23
CA THR A 58 -21.86 -8.51 -22.45
C THR A 58 -21.99 -7.29 -23.38
N GLY A 59 -22.02 -6.08 -22.83
CA GLY A 59 -22.09 -4.82 -23.58
C GLY A 59 -20.73 -4.17 -23.76
N ASP A 60 -20.29 -3.42 -22.74
CA ASP A 60 -19.17 -2.48 -22.87
C ASP A 60 -17.81 -3.16 -23.08
N TYR A 61 -17.64 -4.42 -22.66
CA TYR A 61 -16.42 -5.22 -22.86
C TYR A 61 -16.70 -6.54 -23.55
N ARG A 62 -17.57 -6.53 -24.57
CA ARG A 62 -17.97 -7.70 -25.36
C ARG A 62 -16.82 -8.47 -26.03
N HIS A 63 -15.70 -7.81 -26.30
CA HIS A 63 -14.49 -8.46 -26.83
C HIS A 63 -13.63 -9.13 -25.75
N GLY A 64 -14.10 -9.14 -24.51
CA GLY A 64 -13.41 -9.67 -23.35
C GLY A 64 -12.57 -8.61 -22.63
N LEU A 65 -12.15 -8.96 -21.41
CA LEU A 65 -11.29 -8.14 -20.59
C LEU A 65 -9.81 -8.48 -20.82
N THR A 66 -8.96 -7.46 -20.85
CA THR A 66 -7.52 -7.64 -20.95
C THR A 66 -6.93 -8.10 -19.62
N LEU A 67 -5.79 -8.80 -19.67
CA LEU A 67 -5.05 -9.18 -18.45
C LEU A 67 -4.60 -7.95 -17.64
N TYR A 68 -4.42 -6.81 -18.30
CA TYR A 68 -4.12 -5.54 -17.65
C TYR A 68 -5.33 -5.03 -16.85
N GLN A 69 -6.54 -5.03 -17.42
CA GLN A 69 -7.77 -4.67 -16.71
C GLN A 69 -8.02 -5.58 -15.50
N LEU A 70 -7.82 -6.88 -15.67
CA LEU A 70 -7.91 -7.84 -14.57
C LEU A 70 -6.88 -7.55 -13.47
N ALA A 71 -5.65 -7.19 -13.86
CA ALA A 71 -4.61 -6.79 -12.91
C ALA A 71 -4.96 -5.49 -12.16
N MET A 72 -5.62 -4.53 -12.81
CA MET A 72 -6.10 -3.31 -12.15
C MET A 72 -7.19 -3.61 -11.13
N ALA A 73 -8.17 -4.45 -11.49
CA ALA A 73 -9.24 -4.86 -10.58
C ALA A 73 -8.71 -5.60 -9.35
N ASP A 74 -7.75 -6.51 -9.55
CA ASP A 74 -7.06 -7.24 -8.49
C ASP A 74 -6.34 -6.31 -7.52
N THR A 75 -5.59 -5.33 -8.04
CA THR A 75 -4.90 -4.35 -7.20
C THR A 75 -5.88 -3.48 -6.42
N LEU A 76 -7.01 -3.08 -7.04
CA LEU A 76 -8.05 -2.34 -6.34
C LEU A 76 -8.66 -3.15 -5.19
N ILE A 77 -8.97 -4.44 -5.41
CA ILE A 77 -9.46 -5.34 -4.36
C ILE A 77 -8.47 -5.45 -3.21
N LEU A 78 -7.16 -5.52 -3.52
CA LEU A 78 -6.13 -5.55 -2.49
C LEU A 78 -6.08 -4.27 -1.66
N GLN A 79 -6.32 -3.11 -2.29
CA GLN A 79 -6.36 -1.81 -1.62
C GLN A 79 -7.63 -1.64 -0.78
N THR A 80 -8.80 -2.06 -1.27
CA THR A 80 -10.07 -1.96 -0.52
C THR A 80 -10.16 -2.97 0.62
N HIS A 81 -9.49 -4.12 0.47
CA HIS A 81 -9.46 -5.19 1.46
C HIS A 81 -8.02 -5.56 1.82
N PRO A 82 -7.33 -4.73 2.64
CA PRO A 82 -5.92 -4.93 2.97
C PRO A 82 -5.65 -6.22 3.76
N THR A 83 -6.68 -6.81 4.37
CA THR A 83 -6.61 -8.07 5.13
C THR A 83 -6.94 -9.32 4.31
N SER A 84 -7.24 -9.16 3.02
CA SER A 84 -7.65 -10.25 2.12
C SER A 84 -6.52 -11.25 1.81
N GLN A 85 -5.27 -10.83 1.96
CA GLN A 85 -4.10 -11.64 1.64
C GLN A 85 -3.26 -11.93 2.88
N LYS A 86 -2.80 -13.17 3.02
CA LYS A 86 -1.74 -13.52 3.97
C LYS A 86 -0.39 -13.27 3.31
N TRP A 87 0.53 -12.62 4.00
CA TRP A 87 1.86 -12.29 3.52
C TRP A 87 2.91 -13.03 4.33
N SER A 88 3.99 -13.45 3.67
CA SER A 88 5.17 -14.05 4.28
C SER A 88 6.41 -13.23 3.90
N ALA A 89 7.29 -12.97 4.86
CA ALA A 89 8.54 -12.27 4.61
C ALA A 89 9.67 -13.24 4.24
N TYR A 90 10.51 -12.78 3.34
CA TYR A 90 11.71 -13.46 2.89
C TYR A 90 12.88 -12.50 2.97
N ALA A 91 13.98 -12.93 3.58
CA ALA A 91 15.20 -12.14 3.69
C ALA A 91 16.08 -12.38 2.46
N LEU A 92 16.59 -11.29 1.89
CA LEU A 92 17.62 -11.31 0.86
C LEU A 92 18.98 -11.32 1.54
N THR A 93 19.77 -12.35 1.29
CA THR A 93 21.14 -12.45 1.81
C THR A 93 22.12 -12.43 0.65
N PRO A 94 23.05 -11.46 0.60
CA PRO A 94 24.10 -11.45 -0.40
C PRO A 94 25.01 -12.67 -0.21
N SER A 95 25.34 -13.37 -1.30
CA SER A 95 26.24 -14.52 -1.26
C SER A 95 27.72 -14.14 -1.13
N HIS A 96 28.06 -12.89 -1.42
CA HIS A 96 29.42 -12.36 -1.36
C HIS A 96 29.46 -11.10 -0.50
N SER A 97 30.52 -10.95 0.31
CA SER A 97 30.71 -9.80 1.21
C SER A 97 30.79 -8.45 0.48
N SER A 98 31.22 -8.45 -0.78
CA SER A 98 31.29 -7.25 -1.62
C SER A 98 29.93 -6.79 -2.16
N ALA A 99 28.90 -7.63 -2.11
CA ALA A 99 27.58 -7.27 -2.63
C ALA A 99 26.83 -6.41 -1.60
N PRO A 100 26.11 -5.36 -2.05
CA PRO A 100 25.38 -4.52 -1.12
C PRO A 100 24.28 -5.33 -0.41
N PRO A 101 24.01 -5.08 0.87
CA PRO A 101 22.99 -5.82 1.64
C PRO A 101 21.59 -5.63 1.05
N ILE A 102 21.34 -4.52 0.35
CA ILE A 102 20.07 -4.23 -0.33
C ILE A 102 20.35 -4.13 -1.84
N PRO A 103 19.69 -4.92 -2.69
CA PRO A 103 19.87 -4.84 -4.13
C PRO A 103 19.28 -3.54 -4.69
N ARG A 104 19.97 -2.96 -5.69
CA ARG A 104 19.43 -1.84 -6.47
C ARG A 104 18.33 -2.34 -7.38
N PHE A 105 17.08 -2.08 -7.01
CA PHE A 105 15.91 -2.51 -7.75
C PHE A 105 15.61 -1.54 -8.91
N HIS A 106 15.59 -2.05 -10.14
CA HIS A 106 15.10 -1.34 -11.32
C HIS A 106 14.00 -2.18 -11.98
N PRO A 107 12.73 -1.74 -12.00
CA PRO A 107 11.63 -2.61 -12.34
C PRO A 107 11.72 -3.23 -13.75
N SER A 108 12.09 -2.45 -14.77
CA SER A 108 12.16 -2.95 -16.15
C SER A 108 13.25 -4.02 -16.36
N THR A 109 14.44 -3.81 -15.78
CA THR A 109 15.56 -4.75 -15.85
C THR A 109 15.24 -6.03 -15.07
N PHE A 110 14.64 -5.87 -13.89
CA PHE A 110 14.19 -6.98 -13.07
C PHE A 110 13.15 -7.83 -13.81
N LEU A 111 12.15 -7.23 -14.46
CA LEU A 111 11.15 -7.98 -15.23
C LEU A 111 11.78 -8.77 -16.37
N LYS A 112 12.70 -8.17 -17.13
CA LYS A 112 13.44 -8.88 -18.20
C LYS A 112 14.28 -10.03 -17.65
N ALA A 113 14.90 -9.86 -16.48
CA ALA A 113 15.67 -10.91 -15.83
C ALA A 113 14.76 -12.04 -15.31
N LEU A 114 13.62 -11.69 -14.71
CA LEU A 114 12.62 -12.64 -14.21
C LEU A 114 12.02 -13.47 -15.35
N GLN A 115 11.69 -12.84 -16.47
CA GLN A 115 11.21 -13.51 -17.67
C GLN A 115 12.21 -14.53 -18.22
N ARG A 116 13.51 -14.24 -18.17
CA ARG A 116 14.56 -15.18 -18.61
C ARG A 116 14.85 -16.28 -17.59
N ALA A 117 14.62 -16.00 -16.31
CA ALA A 117 14.86 -16.95 -15.23
C ALA A 117 13.72 -17.96 -15.07
N LEU A 118 12.51 -17.60 -15.47
CA LEU A 118 11.37 -18.51 -15.46
C LEU A 118 11.50 -19.57 -16.58
N PRO A 119 11.09 -20.82 -16.32
CA PRO A 119 11.03 -21.86 -17.33
C PRO A 119 10.19 -21.45 -18.55
N PRO A 120 10.58 -21.84 -19.78
CA PRO A 120 9.86 -21.47 -21.00
C PRO A 120 8.42 -22.02 -21.05
N ASP A 121 8.13 -23.10 -20.32
CA ASP A 121 6.82 -23.74 -20.28
C ASP A 121 5.78 -22.92 -19.48
N ILE A 122 6.23 -21.97 -18.67
CA ILE A 122 5.39 -21.14 -17.82
C ILE A 122 5.21 -19.77 -18.48
N LYS A 123 3.99 -19.48 -18.93
CA LYS A 123 3.62 -18.13 -19.39
C LYS A 123 3.22 -17.29 -18.20
N ALA A 124 3.72 -16.06 -18.13
CA ALA A 124 3.42 -15.17 -17.03
C ALA A 124 3.06 -13.75 -17.50
N HIS A 125 2.02 -13.19 -16.90
CA HIS A 125 1.66 -11.79 -17.06
C HIS A 125 2.07 -11.01 -15.80
N TYR A 126 2.81 -9.92 -16.00
CA TYR A 126 3.34 -9.08 -14.93
C TYR A 126 2.64 -7.73 -14.91
N ASN A 127 2.23 -7.28 -13.73
CA ASN A 127 1.79 -5.91 -13.52
C ASN A 127 2.51 -5.32 -12.32
N LEU A 128 3.10 -4.15 -12.49
CA LEU A 128 3.79 -3.41 -11.43
C LEU A 128 2.95 -2.21 -11.05
N ASP A 129 2.67 -2.07 -9.76
CA ASP A 129 1.99 -0.92 -9.22
C ASP A 129 2.62 -0.46 -7.91
N ARG A 130 2.46 0.82 -7.58
CA ARG A 130 2.85 1.37 -6.27
C ARG A 130 1.58 1.79 -5.55
N PRO A 131 1.10 1.01 -4.56
CA PRO A 131 -0.11 1.34 -3.84
C PRO A 131 0.04 2.69 -3.10
N PRO A 132 -0.99 3.55 -3.11
CA PRO A 132 -0.94 4.81 -2.40
C PRO A 132 -0.84 4.57 -0.89
N GLY A 133 -0.04 5.38 -0.20
CA GLY A 133 0.11 5.32 1.26
C GLY A 133 1.09 4.27 1.78
N LEU A 134 1.63 3.37 0.93
CA LEU A 134 2.62 2.37 1.34
C LEU A 134 3.97 2.59 0.64
N PRO A 135 5.10 2.62 1.36
CA PRO A 135 6.43 2.75 0.77
C PRO A 135 6.94 1.41 0.24
N LEU A 136 6.23 0.86 -0.76
CA LEU A 136 6.62 -0.39 -1.41
C LEU A 136 6.24 -0.38 -2.90
N LEU A 137 6.86 -1.26 -3.67
CA LEU A 137 6.45 -1.60 -5.01
C LEU A 137 5.78 -2.97 -5.02
N LEU A 138 4.60 -3.07 -5.61
CA LEU A 138 3.82 -4.29 -5.72
C LEU A 138 3.92 -4.86 -7.14
N LEU A 139 4.41 -6.09 -7.24
CA LEU A 139 4.40 -6.88 -8.46
C LEU A 139 3.33 -7.94 -8.36
N ARG A 140 2.36 -7.90 -9.27
CA ARG A 140 1.41 -8.97 -9.51
C ARG A 140 1.96 -9.86 -10.62
N VAL A 141 2.13 -11.15 -10.33
CA VAL A 141 2.51 -12.17 -11.31
C VAL A 141 1.37 -13.15 -11.45
N MET A 142 0.75 -13.18 -12.63
CA MET A 142 -0.20 -14.21 -13.01
C MET A 142 0.53 -15.28 -13.81
N LEU A 143 0.64 -16.47 -13.24
CA LEU A 143 1.29 -17.65 -13.81
C LEU A 143 0.22 -18.52 -14.50
N LEU A 144 0.46 -18.85 -15.76
CA LEU A 144 -0.34 -19.75 -16.56
C LEU A 144 0.49 -21.01 -16.84
N ASP A 145 -0.06 -22.15 -16.43
CA ASP A 145 0.49 -23.46 -16.72
C ASP A 145 0.03 -23.88 -18.12
N THR A 146 0.88 -23.70 -19.13
CA THR A 146 0.52 -24.00 -20.53
C THR A 146 1.60 -24.85 -21.21
N PRO A 147 1.88 -26.08 -20.73
CA PRO A 147 2.92 -26.91 -21.35
C PRO A 147 2.53 -27.39 -22.77
N TYR A 148 1.23 -27.50 -23.09
CA TYR A 148 0.78 -28.01 -24.40
C TYR A 148 -0.54 -27.39 -24.92
N ALA A 149 -1.06 -26.36 -24.26
CA ALA A 149 -2.32 -25.74 -24.67
C ALA A 149 -2.10 -24.79 -25.85
N THR A 150 -2.66 -25.12 -27.02
CA THR A 150 -2.67 -24.26 -28.22
C THR A 150 -3.49 -22.98 -28.00
N THR A 151 -4.49 -23.04 -27.12
CA THR A 151 -5.25 -21.89 -26.63
C THR A 151 -4.99 -21.69 -25.13
N PRO A 152 -4.37 -20.57 -24.70
CA PRO A 152 -4.13 -20.32 -23.29
C PRO A 152 -5.47 -20.13 -22.57
N THR A 153 -5.79 -21.06 -21.67
CA THR A 153 -6.94 -20.92 -20.78
C THR A 153 -6.51 -20.27 -19.47
N LEU A 154 -7.33 -19.36 -18.96
CA LEU A 154 -7.16 -18.79 -17.61
C LEU A 154 -7.61 -19.78 -16.52
N ALA A 155 -8.25 -20.88 -16.91
CA ALA A 155 -8.69 -21.92 -15.98
C ALA A 155 -7.46 -22.59 -15.33
N GLY A 156 -7.21 -22.25 -14.06
CA GLY A 156 -6.04 -22.74 -13.31
C GLY A 156 -4.89 -21.75 -13.19
N ALA A 157 -4.99 -20.56 -13.79
CA ALA A 157 -4.02 -19.49 -13.61
C ALA A 157 -3.89 -19.12 -12.12
N LYS A 158 -2.66 -18.80 -11.69
CA LYS A 158 -2.35 -18.48 -10.30
C LYS A 158 -1.76 -17.09 -10.19
N VAL A 159 -2.36 -16.27 -9.33
CA VAL A 159 -1.87 -14.93 -9.04
C VAL A 159 -1.03 -14.99 -7.77
N VAL A 160 0.20 -14.49 -7.86
CA VAL A 160 1.12 -14.31 -6.75
C VAL A 160 1.50 -12.84 -6.69
N TYR A 161 1.38 -12.24 -5.52
CA TYR A 161 1.84 -10.88 -5.28
C TYR A 161 3.22 -10.91 -4.62
N VAL A 162 4.14 -10.11 -5.15
CA VAL A 162 5.47 -9.88 -4.62
C VAL A 162 5.58 -8.40 -4.29
N ALA A 163 5.73 -8.07 -3.01
CA ALA A 163 5.91 -6.71 -2.57
C ALA A 163 7.37 -6.45 -2.18
N PHE A 164 7.92 -5.38 -2.74
CA PHE A 164 9.27 -4.90 -2.52
C PHE A 164 9.21 -3.62 -1.68
N PRO A 165 9.37 -3.70 -0.35
CA PRO A 165 9.48 -2.51 0.50
C PRO A 165 10.68 -1.64 0.09
N ASP A 166 10.49 -0.33 0.14
CA ASP A 166 11.57 0.62 -0.15
C ASP A 166 12.67 0.49 0.92
N ALA A 167 13.92 0.41 0.46
CA ALA A 167 15.12 0.35 1.31
C ALA A 167 15.12 -0.75 2.39
N SER A 168 14.54 -1.93 2.12
CA SER A 168 14.62 -3.09 3.01
C SER A 168 15.26 -4.30 2.31
N PRO A 169 16.06 -5.12 3.03
CA PRO A 169 16.57 -6.38 2.53
C PRO A 169 15.53 -7.51 2.60
N HIS A 170 14.24 -7.19 2.75
CA HIS A 170 13.16 -8.18 2.80
C HIS A 170 12.23 -8.03 1.60
N ILE A 171 11.69 -9.14 1.13
CA ILE A 171 10.62 -9.21 0.13
C ILE A 171 9.41 -9.86 0.79
N PHE A 172 8.22 -9.37 0.50
CA PHE A 172 6.98 -9.98 0.97
C PHE A 172 6.28 -10.70 -0.16
N LEU A 173 5.78 -11.91 0.10
CA LEU A 173 5.09 -12.74 -0.86
C LEU A 173 3.71 -13.08 -0.31
N SER A 174 2.65 -12.84 -1.08
CA SER A 174 1.29 -13.26 -0.69
C SER A 174 1.25 -14.79 -0.64
N ALA A 175 0.41 -15.41 0.19
CA ALA A 175 0.00 -16.80 0.01
C ALA A 175 -0.72 -16.91 -1.34
N GLY A 176 -0.52 -18.01 -2.08
CA GLY A 176 -1.12 -18.13 -3.41
C GLY A 176 -2.64 -18.07 -3.30
N SER A 177 -3.30 -17.14 -3.98
CA SER A 177 -4.76 -17.07 -3.96
C SER A 177 -5.31 -18.16 -4.89
N SER A 178 -5.58 -19.34 -4.35
CA SER A 178 -6.49 -20.27 -5.00
C SER A 178 -7.90 -19.72 -4.83
N GLN A 179 -8.45 -19.13 -5.89
CA GLN A 179 -9.90 -18.94 -5.98
C GLN A 179 -10.56 -20.32 -5.76
N PRO A 180 -11.58 -20.43 -4.90
CA PRO A 180 -12.20 -21.72 -4.60
C PRO A 180 -13.02 -22.18 -5.80
N SER A 181 -12.41 -22.94 -6.71
CA SER A 181 -13.14 -23.73 -7.69
C SER A 181 -13.68 -24.97 -7.00
N THR A 182 -15.01 -25.11 -6.95
CA THR A 182 -15.81 -26.15 -6.30
C THR A 182 -15.74 -27.53 -6.96
N THR A 183 -14.58 -27.94 -7.48
CA THR A 183 -14.44 -29.27 -8.12
C THR A 183 -13.07 -29.89 -7.84
N THR A 184 -13.06 -30.85 -6.90
CA THR A 184 -12.22 -32.07 -6.85
C THR A 184 -10.80 -31.97 -7.41
N THR A 185 -9.81 -31.43 -6.70
CA THR A 185 -8.40 -31.50 -7.19
C THR A 185 -7.31 -31.41 -6.11
N THR A 186 -6.84 -32.56 -5.62
CA THR A 186 -5.54 -32.66 -4.91
C THR A 186 -4.36 -32.40 -5.85
N THR A 187 -4.50 -32.65 -7.15
CA THR A 187 -3.46 -32.46 -8.17
C THR A 187 -3.22 -31.00 -8.56
N LYS A 188 -4.28 -30.19 -8.75
CA LYS A 188 -4.14 -28.75 -9.08
C LYS A 188 -3.62 -27.89 -7.93
N GLU A 189 -3.75 -28.36 -6.69
CA GLU A 189 -3.18 -27.65 -5.54
C GLU A 189 -1.65 -27.83 -5.47
N ASN A 190 -1.15 -29.02 -5.83
CA ASN A 190 0.28 -29.28 -5.91
C ASN A 190 0.93 -28.43 -7.01
N THR A 191 0.36 -28.41 -8.22
CA THR A 191 0.90 -27.57 -9.31
C THR A 191 0.92 -26.08 -8.94
N ALA A 192 -0.08 -25.60 -8.20
CA ALA A 192 -0.10 -24.21 -7.73
C ALA A 192 1.04 -23.89 -6.75
N ARG A 193 1.35 -24.82 -5.83
CA ARG A 193 2.47 -24.68 -4.90
C ARG A 193 3.81 -24.79 -5.64
N ASP A 194 3.88 -25.64 -6.66
CA ASP A 194 5.07 -25.81 -7.48
C ASP A 194 5.35 -24.56 -8.32
N LEU A 195 4.35 -23.96 -8.98
CA LEU A 195 4.49 -22.69 -9.70
C LEU A 195 4.99 -21.56 -8.79
N ARG A 196 4.45 -21.47 -7.58
CA ARG A 196 4.92 -20.51 -6.57
C ARG A 196 6.36 -20.80 -6.16
N ARG A 197 6.72 -22.06 -5.92
CA ARG A 197 8.08 -22.47 -5.52
C ARG A 197 9.09 -22.14 -6.63
N THR A 198 8.73 -22.38 -7.88
CA THR A 198 9.52 -22.00 -9.06
C THR A 198 9.72 -20.50 -9.11
N LEU A 199 8.65 -19.70 -8.95
CA LEU A 199 8.78 -18.24 -8.88
C LEU A 199 9.73 -17.81 -7.76
N ILE A 200 9.59 -18.37 -6.56
CA ILE A 200 10.47 -18.08 -5.41
C ILE A 200 11.93 -18.41 -5.71
N ALA A 201 12.21 -19.50 -6.44
CA ALA A 201 13.56 -19.87 -6.86
C ALA A 201 14.13 -18.91 -7.92
N CYS A 202 13.29 -18.40 -8.83
CA CYS A 202 13.70 -17.46 -9.88
C CYS A 202 13.94 -16.03 -9.37
N LEU A 203 13.27 -15.61 -8.29
CA LEU A 203 13.41 -14.26 -7.71
C LEU A 203 14.85 -13.85 -7.37
N PRO A 204 15.62 -14.62 -6.58
CA PRO A 204 17.00 -14.26 -6.27
C PRO A 204 17.88 -14.18 -7.52
N THR A 205 17.66 -15.05 -8.51
CA THR A 205 18.36 -14.99 -9.81
C THR A 205 18.03 -13.70 -10.57
N ALA A 206 16.75 -13.30 -10.59
CA ALA A 206 16.30 -12.07 -11.25
C ALA A 206 16.81 -10.78 -10.57
N LEU A 207 17.03 -10.82 -9.26
CA LEU A 207 17.62 -9.71 -8.50
C LEU A 207 19.15 -9.69 -8.55
N SER A 208 19.76 -10.83 -8.83
CA SER A 208 21.21 -10.97 -8.90
C SER A 208 21.81 -10.25 -10.10
N ARG A 209 23.05 -9.80 -9.93
CA ARG A 209 23.90 -9.30 -11.01
C ARG A 209 25.19 -10.12 -11.02
N PRO A 210 25.98 -10.09 -12.11
CA PRO A 210 27.32 -10.67 -12.09
C PRO A 210 28.08 -10.18 -10.85
N ARG A 211 28.63 -11.12 -10.06
CA ARG A 211 29.35 -10.89 -8.78
C ARG A 211 28.51 -10.34 -7.60
N ALA A 212 27.21 -10.14 -7.78
CA ALA A 212 26.27 -9.77 -6.72
C ALA A 212 25.07 -10.74 -6.72
N ARG A 213 25.35 -11.99 -6.33
CA ARG A 213 24.33 -13.04 -6.18
C ARG A 213 23.63 -12.88 -4.83
N TYR A 214 22.32 -13.10 -4.85
CA TYR A 214 21.49 -13.09 -3.65
C TYR A 214 20.86 -14.46 -3.47
N THR A 215 20.60 -14.79 -2.21
CA THR A 215 19.80 -15.94 -1.82
C THR A 215 18.57 -15.45 -1.09
N LEU A 216 17.50 -16.21 -1.17
CA LEU A 216 16.23 -15.88 -0.54
C LEU A 216 15.98 -16.86 0.61
N ALA A 217 16.01 -16.36 1.85
CA ALA A 217 15.74 -17.15 3.03
C ALA A 217 14.31 -16.89 3.53
N SER A 218 13.52 -17.94 3.73
CA SER A 218 12.19 -17.80 4.34
C SER A 218 12.36 -17.33 5.79
N THR A 219 11.56 -16.33 6.19
CA THR A 219 11.46 -15.94 7.60
C THR A 219 10.20 -16.52 8.21
N ASN A 220 10.19 -16.77 9.52
CA ASN A 220 8.99 -17.20 10.25
C ASN A 220 7.96 -16.07 10.47
N LEU A 221 8.10 -14.96 9.74
CA LEU A 221 7.22 -13.81 9.85
C LEU A 221 6.12 -13.88 8.79
N SER A 222 4.88 -13.90 9.26
CA SER A 222 3.70 -13.76 8.40
C SER A 222 2.67 -12.84 9.03
N ALA A 223 1.95 -12.08 8.22
CA ALA A 223 0.89 -11.19 8.66
C ALA A 223 -0.24 -11.13 7.62
N ARG A 224 -1.43 -10.70 8.03
CA ARG A 224 -2.57 -10.52 7.10
C ARG A 224 -2.61 -9.14 6.44
N SER A 225 -1.74 -8.20 6.83
CA SER A 225 -1.70 -6.84 6.27
C SER A 225 -0.28 -6.49 5.82
N LEU A 226 -0.18 -5.84 4.65
CA LEU A 226 1.09 -5.29 4.16
C LEU A 226 1.64 -4.21 5.08
N GLU A 227 0.78 -3.37 5.66
CA GLU A 227 1.19 -2.33 6.61
C GLU A 227 1.89 -2.93 7.83
N ALA A 228 1.34 -4.02 8.36
CA ALA A 228 1.96 -4.75 9.46
C ALA A 228 3.33 -5.32 9.05
N MET A 229 3.44 -5.88 7.84
CA MET A 229 4.72 -6.37 7.31
C MET A 229 5.76 -5.25 7.18
N ILE A 230 5.34 -4.07 6.71
CA ILE A 230 6.21 -2.88 6.62
C ILE A 230 6.63 -2.40 8.00
N ALA A 231 5.70 -2.36 8.98
CA ALA A 231 6.04 -1.98 10.34
C ALA A 231 7.04 -2.93 11.00
N LEU A 232 6.99 -4.23 10.65
CA LEU A 232 7.85 -5.28 11.20
C LEU A 232 9.20 -5.43 10.48
N ARG A 233 9.24 -5.30 9.15
CA ARG A 233 10.43 -5.58 8.30
C ARG A 233 10.60 -4.64 7.10
N GLY A 234 9.88 -3.53 7.05
CA GLY A 234 10.11 -2.47 6.06
C GLY A 234 11.36 -1.65 6.35
N GLY A 235 11.68 -0.69 5.48
CA GLY A 235 12.85 0.19 5.62
C GLY A 235 12.70 1.31 6.67
N GLY A 236 11.69 1.22 7.55
CA GLY A 236 11.36 2.23 8.54
C GLY A 236 12.02 2.00 9.90
N ARG A 237 11.90 3.01 10.79
CA ARG A 237 12.46 3.00 12.15
C ARG A 237 11.83 1.96 13.09
N THR A 238 10.68 1.42 12.71
CA THR A 238 9.90 0.50 13.55
C THR A 238 10.39 -0.95 13.48
N GLY A 239 11.24 -1.33 12.52
CA GLY A 239 11.62 -2.73 12.32
C GLY A 239 12.41 -3.36 13.47
N THR A 240 13.22 -2.55 14.17
CA THR A 240 14.08 -2.99 15.29
C THR A 240 13.62 -2.47 16.66
N ALA A 241 12.80 -1.42 16.68
CA ALA A 241 12.36 -0.75 17.91
C ALA A 241 10.84 -0.94 18.11
N GLN A 242 10.38 -2.19 18.21
CA GLN A 242 8.99 -2.50 18.57
C GLN A 242 8.78 -2.71 20.07
N GLY A 243 7.51 -2.78 20.49
CA GLY A 243 7.13 -3.02 21.88
C GLY A 243 7.52 -1.85 22.78
N GLY A 244 8.13 -2.14 23.93
CA GLY A 244 8.58 -1.12 24.89
C GLY A 244 9.58 -0.11 24.32
N TRP A 245 10.27 -0.45 23.23
CA TRP A 245 11.23 0.42 22.54
C TRP A 245 10.58 1.30 21.45
N GLY A 246 9.27 1.16 21.21
CA GLY A 246 8.53 1.93 20.21
C GLY A 246 8.61 3.44 20.38
N GLY A 247 8.84 3.91 21.62
CA GLY A 247 9.05 5.33 21.91
C GLY A 247 10.21 5.96 21.13
N TYR A 248 11.27 5.19 20.82
CA TYR A 248 12.43 5.66 20.07
C TYR A 248 12.22 5.66 18.54
N ALA A 249 11.26 4.88 18.06
CA ALA A 249 10.92 4.82 16.64
C ALA A 249 10.08 6.03 16.20
N LEU A 250 9.28 6.60 17.11
CA LEU A 250 8.47 7.79 16.86
C LEU A 250 9.36 9.03 16.74
N SER A 251 9.09 9.88 15.75
CA SER A 251 9.71 11.21 15.63
C SER A 251 8.78 12.27 16.24
N GLY A 252 9.33 13.31 16.87
CA GLY A 252 8.58 14.40 17.51
C GLY A 252 8.77 14.44 19.04
N LYS A 253 7.91 15.17 19.77
CA LYS A 253 8.00 15.57 21.20
C LYS A 253 8.45 14.53 22.25
N ARG A 254 8.56 13.24 21.91
CA ARG A 254 9.09 12.17 22.80
C ARG A 254 10.49 11.69 22.40
N ALA A 255 10.89 11.89 21.16
CA ALA A 255 12.23 11.62 20.65
C ALA A 255 13.01 12.93 20.68
N GLY A 256 13.50 13.29 21.87
CA GLY A 256 14.49 14.33 22.14
C GLY A 256 14.45 15.52 21.18
N ASP A 257 13.78 16.59 21.62
CA ASP A 257 13.77 17.91 20.98
C ASP A 257 15.11 18.20 20.31
N THR A 258 15.06 18.69 19.08
CA THR A 258 16.29 19.00 18.34
C THR A 258 17.17 19.89 19.22
N PRO A 259 18.50 19.72 19.27
CA PRO A 259 19.35 20.48 20.21
C PRO A 259 19.22 22.00 20.01
N LEU A 260 18.68 22.45 18.87
CA LEU A 260 18.35 23.83 18.55
C LEU A 260 17.01 24.30 19.14
N GLU A 261 16.05 23.42 19.41
CA GLU A 261 14.80 23.77 20.10
C GLU A 261 15.02 24.15 21.57
N ALA A 262 16.03 23.58 22.23
CA ALA A 262 16.44 24.01 23.56
C ALA A 262 16.97 25.46 23.58
N VAL A 263 17.52 25.93 22.45
CA VAL A 263 18.11 27.28 22.29
C VAL A 263 17.12 28.27 21.65
N ALA A 264 16.12 27.78 20.93
CA ALA A 264 15.08 28.60 20.29
C ALA A 264 14.32 29.55 21.23
N PRO A 265 13.94 29.19 22.48
CA PRO A 265 13.31 30.14 23.39
C PRO A 265 14.29 31.24 23.84
N VAL A 266 15.55 30.91 24.07
CA VAL A 266 16.60 31.86 24.48
C VAL A 266 16.92 32.84 23.35
N LEU A 267 17.02 32.37 22.10
CA LEU A 267 17.23 33.24 20.94
C LEU A 267 16.01 34.11 20.62
N ARG A 268 14.78 33.62 20.83
CA ARG A 268 13.57 34.45 20.71
C ARG A 268 13.54 35.59 21.72
N GLU A 269 14.08 35.38 22.91
CA GLU A 269 14.17 36.40 23.94
C GLU A 269 15.28 37.42 23.62
N VAL A 270 16.45 36.96 23.15
CA VAL A 270 17.59 37.83 22.79
C VAL A 270 17.32 38.65 21.51
N VAL A 271 16.70 38.06 20.49
CA VAL A 271 16.37 38.75 19.23
C VAL A 271 15.05 39.53 19.34
N GLY A 272 14.09 39.06 20.14
CA GLY A 272 12.82 39.74 20.38
C GLY A 272 12.90 40.91 21.38
N ALA A 273 13.94 40.96 22.22
CA ALA A 273 14.22 42.11 23.08
C ALA A 273 14.85 43.30 22.33
N ALA A 274 15.50 43.06 21.18
CA ALA A 274 16.14 44.11 20.39
C ALA A 274 15.14 45.05 19.69
N ASN A 275 13.84 44.72 19.62
CA ASN A 275 12.85 45.49 18.85
C ASN A 275 11.66 46.02 19.66
N LYS A 276 11.76 46.11 20.99
CA LYS A 276 10.74 46.75 21.83
C LYS A 276 11.04 48.23 22.18
N ASN A 277 12.22 48.72 21.83
CA ASN A 277 12.64 50.09 22.18
C ASN A 277 12.54 51.09 21.01
N ALA A 278 12.12 50.66 19.81
CA ALA A 278 11.97 51.53 18.63
C ALA A 278 10.51 51.83 18.25
N CYS A 279 9.52 51.33 19.00
CA CYS A 279 8.09 51.58 18.76
C CYS A 279 7.39 52.17 20.00
N GLY A 280 8.11 52.99 20.78
CA GLY A 280 7.57 53.72 21.94
C GLY A 280 7.40 55.22 21.70
N GLU A 281 8.11 55.81 20.75
CA GLU A 281 8.05 57.26 20.49
C GLU A 281 7.14 57.67 19.33
N ALA A 282 6.71 56.74 18.48
CA ALA A 282 5.84 57.05 17.34
C ALA A 282 4.35 57.19 17.69
N ARG A 283 3.94 56.97 18.95
CA ARG A 283 2.54 57.07 19.39
C ARG A 283 2.20 58.30 20.23
N LYS A 284 3.18 59.16 20.54
CA LYS A 284 2.96 60.36 21.38
C LYS A 284 2.72 61.66 20.59
N LEU A 285 2.69 61.58 19.25
CA LEU A 285 2.55 62.74 18.35
C LEU A 285 1.28 62.72 17.49
N VAL A 286 0.37 61.76 17.69
CA VAL A 286 -0.91 61.67 16.95
C VAL A 286 -2.13 61.83 17.88
N GLU A 287 -1.94 62.02 19.18
CA GLU A 287 -3.02 62.16 20.17
C GLU A 287 -3.18 63.60 20.68
N ARG A 288 -2.88 64.60 19.83
CA ARG A 288 -3.14 66.03 20.10
C ARG A 288 -3.93 66.77 19.03
N GLU A 289 -4.54 66.04 18.09
CA GLU A 289 -5.54 66.58 17.18
C GLU A 289 -6.65 65.55 16.99
N ARG A 290 -7.63 65.59 17.90
CA ARG A 290 -9.08 65.46 17.63
C ARG A 290 -9.82 65.26 18.95
N ASP A 291 -9.90 66.37 19.69
CA ASP A 291 -11.06 66.63 20.53
C ASP A 291 -12.29 66.75 19.61
N GLY A 292 -13.36 66.01 19.92
CA GLY A 292 -14.63 66.19 19.20
C GLY A 292 -15.67 65.06 19.31
N LYS A 293 -16.27 64.90 20.50
CA LYS A 293 -17.72 64.77 20.74
C LYS A 293 -18.48 63.49 20.28
N GLY A 294 -19.14 62.82 21.23
CA GLY A 294 -20.53 62.32 21.08
C GLY A 294 -20.81 60.82 21.28
N ASP A 295 -21.15 60.44 22.52
CA ASP A 295 -22.30 59.65 23.03
C ASP A 295 -22.73 58.25 22.47
N GLY A 296 -23.06 57.35 23.42
CA GLY A 296 -23.98 56.20 23.29
C GLY A 296 -23.39 54.83 23.68
N GLU A 297 -23.59 54.33 24.91
CA GLU A 297 -24.53 53.23 25.32
C GLU A 297 -24.44 51.94 24.48
N SER A 298 -24.49 50.69 24.96
CA SER A 298 -24.71 50.04 26.26
C SER A 298 -24.34 48.55 26.05
N GLY A 299 -23.63 47.89 26.97
CA GLY A 299 -24.26 46.88 27.85
C GLY A 299 -23.87 45.42 27.50
N GLY A 300 -23.24 44.70 28.42
CA GLY A 300 -22.90 43.27 28.27
C GLY A 300 -22.23 42.64 29.50
N GLN A 301 -23.03 42.24 30.49
CA GLN A 301 -22.70 41.50 31.73
C GLN A 301 -22.12 40.10 31.46
N ARG A 302 -21.02 39.70 32.12
CA ARG A 302 -20.84 38.94 33.39
C ARG A 302 -21.19 37.43 33.38
N GLY A 303 -20.29 36.64 34.00
CA GLY A 303 -20.52 35.29 34.57
C GLY A 303 -19.44 34.29 34.15
N ASN A 304 -18.26 34.17 34.78
CA ASN A 304 -17.87 33.69 36.12
C ASN A 304 -18.19 32.23 36.49
N GLY A 305 -17.11 31.49 36.79
CA GLY A 305 -17.02 30.46 37.85
C GLY A 305 -17.45 29.04 37.47
N GLU A 306 -16.89 27.96 38.01
CA GLU A 306 -15.78 27.75 38.95
C GLU A 306 -15.66 26.22 39.17
N THR A 307 -14.43 25.72 39.42
CA THR A 307 -14.03 24.64 40.38
C THR A 307 -14.71 23.24 40.33
N THR A 308 -14.16 22.09 40.73
CA THR A 308 -13.02 21.60 41.56
C THR A 308 -12.94 20.07 41.31
N ALA A 309 -11.78 19.45 41.07
CA ALA A 309 -10.78 18.89 42.02
C ALA A 309 -10.97 17.42 42.48
N SER A 310 -9.95 16.62 42.11
CA SER A 310 -9.21 15.61 42.90
C SER A 310 -9.79 14.21 43.22
N GLY A 311 -8.93 13.20 43.09
CA GLY A 311 -9.13 11.84 43.64
C GLY A 311 -8.04 10.85 43.19
N ARG A 312 -7.13 10.44 44.08
CA ARG A 312 -5.88 9.67 43.82
C ARG A 312 -6.05 8.14 43.92
N ARG A 313 -5.24 7.42 43.10
CA ARG A 313 -4.43 6.19 43.35
C ARG A 313 -5.03 4.95 44.03
N SER A 314 -4.73 3.76 43.48
CA SER A 314 -3.75 2.82 44.06
C SER A 314 -3.37 1.70 43.08
N ALA A 315 -2.16 1.17 43.25
CA ALA A 315 -1.56 0.07 42.51
C ALA A 315 -1.43 -1.16 43.43
N VAL A 316 -1.46 -2.37 42.88
CA VAL A 316 -1.04 -3.61 43.56
C VAL A 316 -0.25 -4.49 42.59
N TRP A 317 0.87 -5.00 43.11
CA TRP A 317 1.86 -5.89 42.49
C TRP A 317 1.52 -7.38 42.72
N GLY A 318 2.02 -8.26 41.85
CA GLY A 318 2.12 -9.71 42.08
C GLY A 318 3.16 -10.39 41.18
N ARG A 319 4.32 -10.73 41.76
CA ARG A 319 5.33 -11.73 41.32
C ARG A 319 4.84 -13.14 41.72
N THR A 320 5.35 -14.31 41.34
CA THR A 320 6.50 -14.89 40.58
C THR A 320 6.21 -16.40 40.52
N GLU A 321 6.76 -17.15 39.55
CA GLU A 321 7.45 -18.45 39.82
C GLU A 321 8.06 -19.07 38.54
N CYS A 322 9.29 -19.56 38.67
CA CYS A 322 10.03 -20.43 37.76
C CYS A 322 10.35 -21.74 38.51
N PRO A 323 10.53 -22.87 37.80
CA PRO A 323 11.51 -23.90 38.21
C PRO A 323 12.48 -24.20 37.07
N THR A 324 13.80 -24.04 37.29
CA THR A 324 14.82 -25.04 37.67
C THR A 324 15.28 -25.97 36.55
N ARG A 325 16.61 -26.15 36.56
CA ARG A 325 17.48 -26.75 35.56
C ARG A 325 18.28 -27.80 36.35
N ASP A 326 18.15 -29.07 35.99
CA ASP A 326 19.05 -30.13 36.47
C ASP A 326 19.67 -30.83 35.26
N GLY A 327 20.96 -31.15 35.39
CA GLY A 327 21.79 -31.74 34.36
C GLY A 327 21.81 -33.28 34.38
N GLY A 328 22.45 -33.84 33.37
CA GLY A 328 22.84 -35.24 33.27
C GLY A 328 23.80 -35.44 32.10
N CYS A 329 25.07 -35.69 32.42
CA CYS A 329 26.06 -36.38 31.58
C CYS A 329 26.08 -37.88 31.97
N GLU A 330 26.80 -38.69 31.19
CA GLU A 330 26.99 -40.17 31.23
C GLU A 330 25.95 -40.91 30.37
N ASP A 331 26.28 -41.77 29.38
CA ASP A 331 27.51 -42.44 28.92
C ASP A 331 27.66 -42.35 27.38
#